data_AF-X1BYS8-F1
#
_entry.id   AF-X1BYS8-F1
#
_cell.length_a   1.000
_cell.length_b   1.000
_cell.length_c   1.000
_cell.angle_alpha   90.00
_cell.angle_beta   90.00
_cell.angle_gamma   90.00
#
_symmetry.space_group_name_H-M   'P 1'
#
loop_
_entity.id
_entity.type
_entity.pdbx_description
1 polymer ?
#
loop_
_entity_poly.entity_id
_entity_poly.type
_entity_poly.pdbx_seq_one_letter_code
_entity_poly.pdbx_strand_id
1 'polypeptide(L)'
;DSYNLWISYLGSANACKLYQVSIFNPDSIQFDVDVTASKIVRAIKTGSSLYACFDDSVNFIGKFNASNPSGVQSYQIIPVGETEAPVDIATDGTYLYVLIPGAISGEVAKVYKYNTSLSLQSTIPLDESAGDINNATGIISDGAGNLWITTNESPAKLVKLNIASETYEMWYITDESGYN
;
A
#
# COMPACT_ATOMS: atom_id res chain seq x y z
N ASP A 1 -1.58 -17.52 16.92
CA ASP A 1 -1.39 -17.18 15.51
C ASP A 1 -0.84 -18.35 14.73
N SER A 2 -1.41 -18.61 13.56
CA SER A 2 -0.87 -19.58 12.61
C SER A 2 0.45 -19.02 12.07
N TYR A 3 1.49 -19.84 12.07
CA TYR A 3 2.84 -19.52 11.60
C TYR A 3 2.91 -19.46 10.06
N ASN A 4 2.15 -18.54 9.47
CA ASN A 4 1.93 -18.45 8.03
C ASN A 4 2.49 -17.14 7.45
N LEU A 5 3.02 -17.23 6.24
CA LEU A 5 3.48 -16.10 5.43
C LEU A 5 2.68 -16.05 4.13
N TRP A 6 2.33 -14.83 3.71
CA TRP A 6 1.80 -14.57 2.38
C TRP A 6 2.92 -14.13 1.44
N ILE A 7 3.03 -14.79 0.29
CA ILE A 7 4.06 -14.49 -0.72
C ILE A 7 3.33 -14.25 -2.04
N SER A 8 3.70 -13.19 -2.74
CA SER A 8 3.25 -12.95 -4.11
C SER A 8 4.40 -13.12 -5.07
N TYR A 9 4.12 -13.59 -6.28
CA TYR A 9 5.11 -13.69 -7.35
C TYR A 9 4.42 -13.68 -8.72
N LEU A 10 5.21 -13.46 -9.78
CA LEU A 10 4.72 -13.51 -11.16
C LEU A 10 4.66 -14.96 -11.63
N GLY A 11 3.45 -15.45 -11.91
CA GLY A 11 3.22 -16.79 -12.44
C GLY A 11 3.37 -16.87 -13.97
N SER A 12 3.05 -18.04 -14.52
CA SER A 12 2.99 -18.24 -15.98
C SER A 12 1.91 -17.35 -16.62
N ALA A 13 2.13 -16.94 -17.88
CA ALA A 13 1.18 -16.13 -18.66
C ALA A 13 0.82 -14.77 -18.02
N ASN A 14 1.75 -14.15 -17.27
CA ASN A 14 1.58 -12.86 -16.59
C ASN A 14 0.44 -12.83 -15.55
N ALA A 15 0.00 -13.98 -15.06
CA ALA A 15 -0.94 -14.04 -13.94
C ALA A 15 -0.16 -13.89 -12.62
N CYS A 16 -0.53 -12.90 -11.80
CA CYS A 16 0.03 -12.80 -10.47
C CYS A 16 -0.53 -13.92 -9.56
N LYS A 17 0.35 -14.53 -8.78
CA LYS A 17 0.02 -15.59 -7.84
C LYS A 17 0.22 -15.11 -6.42
N LEU A 18 -0.64 -15.57 -5.53
CA LEU A 18 -0.56 -15.29 -4.11
C LEU A 18 -0.67 -16.58 -3.30
N TYR A 19 0.38 -16.90 -2.55
CA TYR A 19 0.51 -18.13 -1.77
C TYR A 19 0.47 -17.85 -0.28
N GLN A 20 -0.22 -18.71 0.46
CA GLN A 20 -0.02 -18.83 1.90
C GLN A 20 0.84 -20.06 2.18
N VAL A 21 1.98 -19.85 2.84
CA VAL A 21 2.94 -20.91 3.18
C VAL A 21 3.24 -20.90 4.66
N SER A 22 3.79 -22.01 5.18
CA SER A 22 4.34 -22.04 6.55
C SER A 22 5.70 -21.34 6.59
N ILE A 23 5.95 -20.50 7.60
CA ILE A 23 7.28 -19.89 7.78
C ILE A 23 8.37 -20.94 8.08
N PHE A 24 8.00 -22.11 8.59
CA PHE A 24 8.93 -23.19 8.92
C PHE A 24 9.08 -24.21 7.79
N ASN A 25 8.20 -24.16 6.79
CA ASN A 25 8.25 -25.00 5.60
C ASN A 25 7.63 -24.25 4.41
N PRO A 26 8.39 -23.37 3.74
CA PRO A 26 7.88 -22.54 2.65
C PRO A 26 7.37 -23.35 1.44
N ASP A 27 7.79 -24.60 1.30
CA ASP A 27 7.31 -25.50 0.23
C ASP A 27 5.90 -26.04 0.51
N SER A 28 5.42 -25.95 1.76
CA SER A 28 4.07 -26.37 2.15
C SER A 28 3.05 -25.27 1.84
N ILE A 29 2.54 -25.27 0.61
CA ILE A 29 1.49 -24.36 0.15
C ILE A 29 0.15 -24.74 0.79
N GLN A 30 -0.42 -23.83 1.59
CA GLN A 30 -1.76 -23.97 2.17
C GLN A 30 -2.84 -23.46 1.21
N PHE A 31 -2.55 -22.35 0.54
CA PHE A 31 -3.43 -21.76 -0.48
C PHE A 31 -2.61 -21.27 -1.67
N ASP A 32 -3.14 -21.49 -2.87
CA ASP A 32 -2.68 -20.94 -4.15
C ASP A 32 -3.85 -20.16 -4.75
N VAL A 33 -3.62 -18.89 -5.07
CA VAL A 33 -4.64 -17.97 -5.55
C VAL A 33 -4.17 -17.34 -6.84
N ASP A 34 -4.96 -17.52 -7.88
CA ASP A 34 -4.88 -16.69 -9.09
C ASP A 34 -5.42 -15.30 -8.78
N VAL A 35 -4.57 -14.29 -9.00
CA VAL A 35 -4.90 -12.89 -8.83
C VAL A 35 -4.99 -12.26 -10.21
N THR A 36 -6.14 -11.66 -10.50
CA THR A 36 -6.40 -10.97 -11.76
C THR A 36 -5.72 -9.60 -11.76
N ALA A 37 -4.39 -9.59 -11.74
CA ALA A 37 -3.58 -8.39 -11.84
C ALA A 37 -2.21 -8.75 -12.43
N SER A 38 -1.59 -7.78 -13.09
CA SER A 38 -0.25 -7.95 -13.69
C SER A 38 0.83 -8.12 -12.63
N LYS A 39 0.75 -7.38 -11.52
CA LYS A 39 1.70 -7.47 -10.40
C LYS A 39 1.07 -7.02 -9.08
N ILE A 40 1.32 -7.77 -8.01
CA ILE A 40 1.11 -7.30 -6.63
C ILE A 40 2.31 -6.48 -6.21
N VAL A 41 2.06 -5.24 -5.80
CA VAL A 41 3.10 -4.35 -5.25
C VAL A 41 3.31 -4.67 -3.79
N ARG A 42 2.21 -4.70 -3.03
CA ARG A 42 2.22 -4.91 -1.59
C ARG A 42 0.93 -5.62 -1.17
N ALA A 43 1.03 -6.45 -0.13
CA ALA A 43 -0.12 -7.03 0.52
C ALA A 43 -0.04 -6.87 2.04
N ILE A 44 -1.20 -6.67 2.68
CA ILE A 44 -1.35 -6.55 4.12
C ILE A 44 -2.52 -7.41 4.61
N LYS A 45 -2.27 -8.21 5.65
CA LYS A 45 -3.30 -9.04 6.29
C LYS A 45 -3.84 -8.33 7.53
N THR A 46 -5.16 -8.22 7.63
CA THR A 46 -5.85 -7.76 8.84
C THR A 46 -7.06 -8.64 9.13
N GLY A 47 -7.11 -9.19 10.34
CA GLY A 47 -8.13 -10.18 10.72
C GLY A 47 -8.20 -11.34 9.72
N SER A 48 -9.40 -11.55 9.16
CA SER A 48 -9.73 -12.57 8.15
C SER A 48 -9.58 -12.09 6.71
N SER A 49 -9.11 -10.86 6.48
CA SER A 49 -8.94 -10.28 5.16
C SER A 49 -7.46 -10.09 4.83
N LEU A 50 -7.14 -10.26 3.56
CA LEU A 50 -5.88 -9.88 2.96
C LEU A 50 -6.19 -8.82 1.90
N TYR A 51 -5.47 -7.71 1.94
CA TYR A 51 -5.59 -6.63 0.97
C TYR A 51 -4.30 -6.55 0.16
N ALA A 52 -4.41 -6.25 -1.12
CA ALA A 52 -3.24 -6.05 -1.97
C ALA A 52 -3.46 -4.86 -2.91
N CYS A 53 -2.42 -4.08 -3.14
CA CYS A 53 -2.39 -3.07 -4.18
C CYS A 53 -1.58 -3.57 -5.38
N PHE A 54 -1.94 -3.10 -6.58
CA PHE A 54 -1.45 -3.67 -7.82
C PHE A 54 -0.81 -2.62 -8.72
N ASP A 55 0.19 -3.07 -9.45
CA ASP A 55 0.72 -2.43 -10.65
C ASP A 55 0.10 -3.19 -11.82
N ASP A 56 -1.01 -2.64 -12.32
CA ASP A 56 -1.87 -3.24 -13.33
C ASP A 56 -2.59 -2.15 -14.12
N SER A 57 -3.07 -2.47 -15.32
CA SER A 57 -3.79 -1.50 -16.18
C SER A 57 -5.26 -1.30 -15.82
N VAL A 58 -5.83 -2.15 -14.95
CA VAL A 58 -7.25 -2.12 -14.60
C VAL A 58 -7.45 -2.06 -13.09
N ASN A 59 -6.84 -2.98 -12.35
CA ASN A 59 -7.07 -3.17 -10.93
C ASN A 59 -6.08 -2.37 -10.08
N PHE A 60 -6.58 -1.72 -9.03
CA PHE A 60 -5.79 -0.85 -8.16
C PHE A 60 -5.56 -1.45 -6.77
N ILE A 61 -6.64 -1.91 -6.15
CA ILE A 61 -6.65 -2.59 -4.85
C ILE A 61 -7.62 -3.76 -4.88
N GLY A 62 -7.25 -4.84 -4.19
CA GLY A 62 -8.03 -6.06 -4.06
C GLY A 62 -8.16 -6.51 -2.61
N LYS A 63 -9.20 -7.28 -2.33
CA LYS A 63 -9.48 -7.92 -1.05
C LYS A 63 -9.72 -9.40 -1.29
N PHE A 64 -9.09 -10.22 -0.45
CA PHE A 64 -9.15 -11.67 -0.44
C PHE A 64 -9.52 -12.15 0.96
N ASN A 65 -10.22 -13.27 1.07
CA ASN A 65 -10.41 -13.93 2.36
C ASN A 65 -9.14 -14.68 2.76
N ALA A 66 -8.50 -14.30 3.87
CA ALA A 66 -7.22 -14.85 4.30
C ALA A 66 -7.29 -16.33 4.78
N SER A 67 -8.49 -16.87 4.97
CA SER A 67 -8.72 -18.27 5.36
C SER A 67 -9.31 -19.13 4.24
N ASN A 68 -9.77 -18.50 3.15
CA ASN A 68 -10.26 -19.16 1.94
C ASN A 68 -10.15 -18.21 0.73
N PRO A 69 -8.94 -17.93 0.27
CA PRO A 69 -8.68 -16.83 -0.66
C PRO A 69 -9.13 -17.10 -2.09
N SER A 70 -9.35 -18.37 -2.47
CA SER A 70 -9.88 -18.77 -3.77
C SER A 70 -11.39 -18.53 -3.91
N GLY A 71 -12.10 -18.24 -2.81
CA GLY A 71 -13.56 -18.10 -2.82
C GLY A 71 -14.05 -16.69 -3.17
N VAL A 72 -13.68 -15.69 -2.36
CA VAL A 72 -14.20 -14.32 -2.48
C VAL A 72 -13.06 -13.35 -2.74
N GLN A 73 -13.06 -12.79 -3.94
CA GLN A 73 -12.16 -11.72 -4.35
C GLN A 73 -13.01 -10.50 -4.73
N SER A 74 -12.66 -9.32 -4.23
CA SER A 74 -13.25 -8.06 -4.67
C SER A 74 -12.15 -7.10 -5.06
N TYR A 75 -12.35 -6.38 -6.15
CA TYR A 75 -11.38 -5.45 -6.71
C TYR A 75 -11.98 -4.06 -6.82
N GLN A 76 -11.12 -3.05 -6.80
CA GLN A 76 -11.42 -1.71 -7.27
C GLN A 76 -10.51 -1.36 -8.43
N ILE A 77 -11.08 -0.67 -9.40
CA ILE A 77 -10.34 -0.18 -10.56
C ILE A 77 -9.47 1.02 -10.18
N ILE A 78 -8.51 1.33 -11.04
CA ILE A 78 -7.68 2.55 -10.96
C ILE A 78 -8.58 3.79 -10.86
N PRO A 79 -8.39 4.66 -9.86
CA PRO A 79 -9.08 5.93 -9.77
C PRO A 79 -8.90 6.76 -11.05
N VAL A 80 -9.95 7.45 -11.50
CA VAL A 80 -9.90 8.25 -12.73
C VAL A 80 -8.80 9.30 -12.62
N GLY A 81 -7.93 9.36 -13.63
CA GLY A 81 -6.81 10.31 -13.69
C GLY A 81 -5.55 9.83 -12.98
N GLU A 82 -5.59 8.71 -12.26
CA GLU A 82 -4.38 8.10 -11.70
C GLU A 82 -3.60 7.37 -12.81
N THR A 83 -2.29 7.60 -12.84
CA THR A 83 -1.38 7.09 -13.87
C THR A 83 -0.16 6.40 -13.29
N GLU A 84 0.08 6.52 -11.99
CA GLU A 84 1.14 5.83 -11.28
C GLU A 84 0.60 4.64 -10.50
N ALA A 85 1.39 3.56 -10.47
CA ALA A 85 1.09 2.43 -9.61
C ALA A 85 1.29 2.80 -8.13
N PRO A 86 0.49 2.22 -7.22
CA PRO A 86 0.79 2.23 -5.81
C PRO A 86 2.19 1.75 -5.50
N VAL A 87 2.76 2.20 -4.38
CA VAL A 87 4.03 1.70 -3.84
C VAL A 87 3.87 0.95 -2.53
N ASP A 88 2.82 1.26 -1.75
CA ASP A 88 2.61 0.65 -0.44
C ASP A 88 1.15 0.76 0.03
N ILE A 89 0.80 0.01 1.07
CA ILE A 89 -0.52 0.02 1.70
C ILE A 89 -0.40 -0.09 3.23
N ALA A 90 -1.16 0.75 3.94
CA ALA A 90 -1.32 0.70 5.39
C ALA A 90 -2.77 0.47 5.80
N THR A 91 -2.99 0.12 7.07
CA THR A 91 -4.31 0.00 7.69
C THR A 91 -4.26 0.37 9.16
N ASP A 92 -5.32 1.01 9.65
CA ASP A 92 -5.59 1.22 11.07
C ASP A 92 -6.61 0.19 11.62
N GLY A 93 -6.97 -0.81 10.82
CA GLY A 93 -8.02 -1.80 11.11
C GLY A 93 -9.44 -1.38 10.69
N THR A 94 -9.68 -0.07 10.47
CA THR A 94 -10.97 0.48 10.02
C THR A 94 -10.94 0.85 8.54
N TYR A 95 -9.83 1.43 8.10
CA TYR A 95 -9.58 1.89 6.74
C TYR A 95 -8.29 1.29 6.20
N LEU A 96 -8.16 1.39 4.88
CA LEU A 96 -6.98 1.05 4.09
C LEU A 96 -6.48 2.34 3.45
N TYR A 97 -5.16 2.49 3.40
CA TYR A 97 -4.49 3.67 2.89
C TYR A 97 -3.50 3.23 1.82
N VAL A 98 -3.81 3.51 0.56
CA VAL A 98 -2.95 3.16 -0.59
C VAL A 98 -2.13 4.38 -0.96
N LEU A 99 -0.81 4.23 -0.97
CA LEU A 99 0.13 5.31 -1.27
C LEU A 99 0.51 5.28 -2.75
N ILE A 100 0.29 6.40 -3.44
CA ILE A 100 0.82 6.71 -4.76
C ILE A 100 2.07 7.59 -4.61
N PRO A 101 3.17 7.27 -5.30
CA PRO A 101 4.47 7.88 -5.03
C PRO A 101 4.58 9.32 -5.51
N GLY A 102 3.89 9.73 -6.57
CA GLY A 102 4.10 11.07 -7.18
C GLY A 102 5.53 11.23 -7.68
N ALA A 103 6.05 10.24 -8.42
CA ALA A 103 7.45 10.21 -8.88
C ALA A 103 7.57 10.46 -10.38
N ILE A 104 6.56 10.06 -11.16
CA ILE A 104 6.63 9.99 -12.63
C ILE A 104 5.54 10.86 -13.29
N SER A 105 4.38 11.01 -12.65
CA SER A 105 3.22 11.73 -13.22
C SER A 105 3.41 13.25 -13.26
N GLY A 106 4.36 13.79 -12.49
CA GLY A 106 4.47 15.24 -12.27
C GLY A 106 3.46 15.77 -11.23
N GLU A 107 2.69 14.88 -10.61
CA GLU A 107 1.80 15.18 -9.51
C GLU A 107 2.45 14.85 -8.16
N VAL A 108 1.96 15.47 -7.10
CA VAL A 108 2.35 15.12 -5.72
C VAL A 108 1.94 13.70 -5.37
N ALA A 109 2.61 13.12 -4.38
CA ALA A 109 2.21 11.87 -3.76
C ALA A 109 0.77 11.98 -3.21
N LYS A 110 0.03 10.86 -3.24
CA LYS A 110 -1.39 10.83 -2.85
C LYS A 110 -1.67 9.62 -1.97
N VAL A 111 -2.59 9.78 -1.01
CA VAL A 111 -3.13 8.66 -0.23
C VAL A 111 -4.60 8.46 -0.57
N TYR A 112 -4.92 7.29 -1.12
CA TYR A 112 -6.30 6.87 -1.31
C TYR A 112 -6.79 6.13 -0.06
N LYS A 113 -7.86 6.64 0.55
CA LYS A 113 -8.47 6.06 1.75
C LYS A 113 -9.69 5.24 1.36
N TYR A 114 -9.64 3.93 1.60
CA TYR A 114 -10.75 3.01 1.39
C TYR A 114 -11.27 2.47 2.71
N ASN A 115 -12.56 2.15 2.79
CA ASN A 115 -13.03 1.27 3.87
C ASN A 115 -12.65 -0.19 3.60
N THR A 116 -12.84 -1.07 4.59
CA THR A 116 -12.51 -2.50 4.48
C THR A 116 -13.36 -3.30 3.47
N SER A 117 -14.40 -2.68 2.90
CA SER A 117 -15.19 -3.19 1.77
C SER A 117 -14.75 -2.60 0.43
N LEU A 118 -13.60 -1.92 0.40
CA LEU A 118 -13.00 -1.26 -0.76
C LEU A 118 -13.84 -0.14 -1.38
N SER A 119 -14.72 0.53 -0.61
CA SER A 119 -15.33 1.77 -1.09
C SER A 119 -14.42 2.94 -0.78
N LEU A 120 -14.09 3.73 -1.82
CA LEU A 120 -13.28 4.95 -1.68
C LEU A 120 -13.99 5.95 -0.77
N GLN A 121 -13.28 6.47 0.22
CA GLN A 121 -13.79 7.43 1.20
C GLN A 121 -13.25 8.84 0.92
N SER A 122 -11.95 8.95 0.68
CA SER A 122 -11.30 10.21 0.31
C SER A 122 -10.00 9.95 -0.44
N THR A 123 -9.50 11.00 -1.11
CA THR A 123 -8.16 11.06 -1.70
C THR A 123 -7.47 12.26 -1.08
N ILE A 124 -6.29 12.04 -0.50
CA ILE A 124 -5.53 13.06 0.20
C ILE A 124 -4.27 13.36 -0.63
N PRO A 125 -4.23 14.45 -1.41
CA PRO A 125 -2.99 14.91 -2.01
C PRO A 125 -2.02 15.37 -0.93
N LEU A 126 -0.72 15.16 -1.16
CA LEU A 126 0.34 15.58 -0.25
C LEU A 126 1.01 16.86 -0.75
N ASP A 127 0.18 17.89 -1.02
CA ASP A 127 0.56 19.25 -1.44
C ASP A 127 0.36 20.26 -0.29
N GLU A 128 1.38 21.04 0.07
CA GLU A 128 1.24 22.16 1.03
C GLU A 128 2.21 23.28 0.72
N SER A 129 1.91 24.42 1.34
CA SER A 129 2.82 25.55 1.54
C SER A 129 4.20 25.22 2.12
N ALA A 130 4.37 24.12 2.86
CA ALA A 130 5.66 23.71 3.43
C ALA A 130 6.56 22.93 2.44
N GLY A 131 6.03 22.59 1.27
CA GLY A 131 6.72 21.91 0.18
C GLY A 131 6.04 20.60 -0.21
N ASP A 132 5.84 20.43 -1.51
CA ASP A 132 5.23 19.24 -2.08
C ASP A 132 5.98 17.96 -1.70
N ILE A 133 5.23 16.91 -1.39
CA ILE A 133 5.77 15.57 -1.12
C ILE A 133 5.70 14.77 -2.42
N ASN A 134 6.85 14.31 -2.88
CA ASN A 134 7.00 13.55 -4.12
C ASN A 134 7.84 12.31 -3.87
N ASN A 135 7.87 11.37 -4.81
CA ASN A 135 8.65 10.14 -4.71
C ASN A 135 8.51 9.41 -3.36
N ALA A 136 7.28 9.30 -2.85
CA ALA A 136 6.99 8.57 -1.62
C ALA A 136 7.25 7.07 -1.82
N THR A 137 7.76 6.39 -0.79
CA THR A 137 8.25 5.00 -0.90
C THR A 137 7.62 4.02 0.06
N GLY A 138 7.01 4.50 1.14
CA GLY A 138 6.42 3.64 2.14
C GLY A 138 5.44 4.37 3.04
N ILE A 139 4.47 3.63 3.57
CA ILE A 139 3.43 4.14 4.45
C ILE A 139 3.14 3.15 5.58
N ILE A 140 2.95 3.67 6.80
CA ILE A 140 2.46 2.87 7.92
C ILE A 140 1.47 3.69 8.75
N SER A 141 0.47 3.03 9.34
CA SER A 141 -0.40 3.65 10.32
C SER A 141 0.13 3.40 11.73
N ASP A 142 0.06 4.41 12.59
CA ASP A 142 0.35 4.24 14.02
C ASP A 142 -0.87 3.75 14.83
N GLY A 143 -2.03 3.57 14.20
CA GLY A 143 -3.28 3.20 14.85
C GLY A 143 -3.88 4.29 15.75
N ALA A 144 -3.23 5.45 15.85
CA ALA A 144 -3.66 6.60 16.66
C ALA A 144 -4.17 7.77 15.78
N GLY A 145 -4.48 7.49 14.52
CA GLY A 145 -5.03 8.46 13.58
C GLY A 145 -3.98 9.18 12.73
N ASN A 146 -2.72 8.72 12.73
CA ASN A 146 -1.71 9.24 11.81
C ASN A 146 -1.20 8.16 10.84
N LEU A 147 -0.74 8.64 9.69
CA LEU A 147 0.08 7.88 8.74
C LEU A 147 1.49 8.46 8.75
N TRP A 148 2.47 7.57 8.71
CA TRP A 148 3.87 7.91 8.60
C TRP A 148 4.35 7.49 7.22
N ILE A 149 4.89 8.45 6.47
CA ILE A 149 5.28 8.31 5.07
C ILE A 149 6.76 8.65 4.94
N THR A 150 7.47 7.87 4.14
CA THR A 150 8.87 8.12 3.79
C THR A 150 9.00 8.43 2.31
N THR A 151 9.97 9.26 1.94
CA THR A 151 10.26 9.59 0.54
C THR A 151 11.68 9.23 0.16
N ASN A 152 11.89 9.01 -1.14
CA ASN A 152 13.21 8.91 -1.77
C ASN A 152 13.55 10.22 -2.50
N GLU A 153 13.46 11.33 -1.77
CA GLU A 153 13.88 12.64 -2.22
C GLU A 153 15.31 12.96 -1.75
N SER A 154 15.89 14.07 -2.22
CA SER A 154 17.15 14.58 -1.71
C SER A 154 16.96 16.05 -1.26
N PRO A 155 16.95 16.33 0.05
CA PRO A 155 16.98 15.38 1.17
C PRO A 155 15.71 14.50 1.26
N ALA A 156 15.85 13.29 1.81
CA ALA A 156 14.71 12.42 2.07
C ALA A 156 13.83 13.01 3.18
N LYS A 157 12.53 12.75 3.12
CA LYS A 157 11.56 13.29 4.09
C LYS A 157 10.90 12.16 4.88
N LEU A 158 10.70 12.39 6.17
CA LEU A 158 9.74 11.69 7.00
C LEU A 158 8.53 12.60 7.19
N VAL A 159 7.35 12.12 6.84
CA VAL A 159 6.09 12.86 6.91
C VAL A 159 5.15 12.15 7.87
N LYS A 160 4.54 12.89 8.78
CA LYS A 160 3.44 12.43 9.62
C LYS A 160 2.17 13.14 9.17
N LEU A 161 1.24 12.41 8.57
CA LEU A 161 -0.06 12.90 8.15
C LEU A 161 -1.10 12.60 9.24
N ASN A 162 -1.76 13.63 9.77
CA ASN A 162 -2.96 13.46 10.58
C ASN A 162 -4.17 13.22 9.66
N ILE A 163 -4.82 12.07 9.81
CA ILE A 163 -5.86 11.63 8.88
C ILE A 163 -7.16 12.42 9.04
N ALA A 164 -7.43 12.94 10.24
CA ALA A 164 -8.68 13.64 10.54
C ALA A 164 -8.64 15.11 10.12
N SER A 165 -7.50 15.78 10.31
CA SER A 165 -7.30 17.16 9.90
C SER A 165 -6.70 17.31 8.51
N GLU A 166 -6.19 16.22 7.92
CA GLU A 166 -5.46 16.20 6.64
C GLU A 166 -4.28 17.19 6.63
N THR A 167 -3.68 17.41 7.81
CA THR A 167 -2.49 18.25 8.00
C THR A 167 -1.27 17.37 8.23
N TYR A 168 -0.08 17.85 7.86
CA TYR A 168 1.13 17.10 8.12
C TYR A 168 2.23 17.85 8.86
N GLU A 169 3.09 17.05 9.48
CA GLU A 169 4.39 17.46 10.01
C GLU A 169 5.48 16.78 9.16
N MET A 170 6.56 17.49 8.85
CA MET A 170 7.64 16.99 7.99
C MET A 170 9.00 17.22 8.64
N TRP A 171 9.86 16.20 8.53
CA TRP A 171 11.26 16.26 8.92
C TRP A 171 12.15 15.82 7.77
N TYR A 172 13.27 16.50 7.61
CA TYR A 172 14.30 16.11 6.67
C TYR A 172 15.22 15.09 7.32
N ILE A 173 15.40 13.95 6.65
CA ILE A 173 16.37 12.94 7.03
C ILE A 173 17.71 13.39 6.46
N THR A 174 18.57 13.87 7.34
CA THR A 174 19.97 14.22 7.02
C THR A 174 20.88 13.11 7.51
N ASP A 175 21.98 12.89 6.80
CA ASP A 175 23.09 12.11 7.33
C ASP A 175 23.71 12.86 8.53
N GLU A 176 24.25 12.12 9.50
CA GLU A 176 24.84 12.67 10.74
C GLU A 176 26.07 13.58 10.50
N SER A 177 26.43 13.92 9.27
CA SER A 177 27.62 14.71 8.92
C SER A 177 27.56 16.19 9.35
N GLY A 178 26.49 16.60 10.06
CA GLY A 178 26.27 17.96 10.57
C GLY A 178 26.64 18.22 12.04
N TYR A 179 27.07 17.23 12.82
CA TYR A 179 27.64 17.47 14.16
C TYR A 179 29.17 17.63 14.06
N ASN A 180 29.62 18.84 13.75
CA ASN A 180 31.00 19.31 14.03
C ASN A 180 30.97 20.35 15.15
#